data_AF-A0A2I3TGP1-F1
#
_entry.id   AF-A0A2I3TGP1-F1
#
_cell.length_a   1.000
_cell.length_b   1.000
_cell.length_c   1.000
_cell.angle_alpha   90.00
_cell.angle_beta   90.00
_cell.angle_gamma   90.00
#
_symmetry.space_group_name_H-M   'P 1'
#
loop_
_entity.id
_entity.type
_entity.pdbx_description
1 polymer ?
#
loop_
_entity_poly.entity_id
_entity_poly.type
_entity_poly.pdbx_seq_one_letter_code
_entity_poly.pdbx_strand_id
1 'polypeptide(L)'
;SDPNQVTFPLQASVFPYVRQVKLVIEQLNRTKKHAHLTDTEIMTLVDETNMYEGVGRMFILQSKEAIHNQLLEKQQIKKSYLERSVKEAENNIREMLMARRAQ
;
A
#
# COMPACT_ATOMS: atom_id res chain seq x y z
N SER A 1 36.75 -21.87 -0.51
CA SER A 1 35.50 -21.75 0.26
C SER A 1 34.35 -22.19 -0.63
N ASP A 2 33.53 -23.13 -0.16
CA ASP A 2 32.40 -23.68 -0.94
C ASP A 2 31.36 -22.57 -1.19
N PRO A 3 31.03 -22.23 -2.44
CA PRO A 3 30.04 -21.19 -2.75
C PRO A 3 28.67 -21.46 -2.11
N ASN A 4 28.34 -22.72 -1.79
CA ASN A 4 27.08 -23.09 -1.15
C ASN A 4 26.96 -22.64 0.31
N GLN A 5 28.08 -22.54 1.05
CA GLN A 5 28.09 -22.04 2.43
C GLN A 5 27.77 -20.54 2.51
N VAL A 6 28.01 -19.82 1.42
CA VAL A 6 27.91 -18.37 1.32
C VAL A 6 26.55 -17.95 0.74
N THR A 7 25.95 -18.75 -0.13
CA THR A 7 24.64 -18.48 -0.77
C THR A 7 23.45 -18.77 0.13
N PHE A 8 23.49 -19.84 0.95
CA PHE A 8 22.40 -20.17 1.89
C PHE A 8 22.07 -19.07 2.90
N PRO A 9 23.03 -18.51 3.66
CA PRO A 9 22.74 -17.42 4.60
C PRO A 9 22.33 -16.13 3.88
N LEU A 10 22.76 -15.92 2.63
CA LEU A 10 22.30 -14.78 1.81
C LEU A 10 20.83 -14.92 1.43
N GLN A 11 20.43 -16.10 0.94
CA GLN A 11 19.05 -16.35 0.56
C GLN A 11 18.13 -16.28 1.78
N ALA A 12 18.54 -16.84 2.92
CA ALA A 12 17.75 -16.81 4.15
C ALA A 12 17.49 -15.39 4.68
N SER A 13 18.46 -14.48 4.54
CA SER A 13 18.33 -13.09 4.99
C SER A 13 17.55 -12.20 4.01
N VAL A 14 17.70 -12.39 2.69
CA VAL A 14 17.07 -11.52 1.67
C VAL A 14 15.63 -11.92 1.32
N PHE A 15 15.32 -13.23 1.32
CA PHE A 15 14.01 -13.76 0.95
C PHE A 15 12.80 -13.15 1.70
N PRO A 16 12.80 -13.00 3.03
CA PRO A 16 11.64 -12.46 3.75
C PRO A 16 11.31 -11.02 3.33
N TYR A 17 12.32 -10.18 3.07
CA TYR A 17 12.12 -8.79 2.65
C TYR A 17 11.62 -8.70 1.21
N VAL A 18 12.17 -9.50 0.30
CA VAL A 18 11.65 -9.57 -1.08
C VAL A 18 10.18 -10.02 -1.10
N ARG A 19 9.82 -10.97 -0.23
CA ARG A 19 8.43 -11.39 -0.05
C ARG A 19 7.56 -10.26 0.50
N GLN A 20 8.03 -9.51 1.49
CA GLN A 20 7.33 -8.36 2.05
C GLN A 20 7.06 -7.29 0.98
N VAL A 21 8.07 -6.91 0.18
CA VAL A 21 7.92 -5.95 -0.92
C VAL A 21 6.84 -6.40 -1.90
N LYS A 22 6.84 -7.67 -2.32
CA LYS A 22 5.83 -8.21 -3.24
C LYS A 22 4.40 -8.06 -2.70
N LEU A 23 4.19 -8.38 -1.41
CA LEU A 23 2.89 -8.25 -0.77
C LEU A 23 2.41 -6.80 -0.70
N VAL A 24 3.32 -5.87 -0.35
CA VAL A 24 2.99 -4.44 -0.27
C VAL A 24 2.66 -3.87 -1.65
N ILE A 25 3.39 -4.25 -2.70
CA ILE A 25 3.11 -3.85 -4.10
C ILE A 25 1.74 -4.37 -4.54
N GLU A 26 1.43 -5.64 -4.25
CA GLU A 26 0.13 -6.20 -4.59
C GLU A 26 -1.02 -5.46 -3.88
N GLN A 27 -0.84 -5.16 -2.59
CA GLN A 27 -1.79 -4.39 -1.79
C GLN A 27 -1.97 -2.96 -2.33
N LEU A 28 -0.89 -2.32 -2.78
CA LEU A 28 -0.93 -0.99 -3.40
C LEU A 28 -1.74 -1.01 -4.69
N ASN A 29 -1.51 -2.00 -5.56
CA ASN A 29 -2.24 -2.15 -6.82
C ASN A 29 -3.74 -2.39 -6.59
N ARG A 30 -4.10 -3.24 -5.63
CA ARG A 30 -5.50 -3.49 -5.25
C ARG A 30 -6.16 -2.22 -4.71
N THR A 31 -5.48 -1.50 -3.83
CA THR A 31 -5.99 -0.25 -3.23
C THR A 31 -6.19 0.82 -4.31
N LYS A 32 -5.27 0.94 -5.27
CA LYS A 32 -5.38 1.88 -6.39
C LYS A 32 -6.59 1.57 -7.27
N LYS A 33 -6.78 0.29 -7.64
CA LYS A 33 -7.94 -0.13 -8.44
C LYS A 33 -9.25 0.11 -7.71
N HIS A 34 -9.33 -0.30 -6.44
CA HIS A 34 -10.55 -0.16 -5.65
C HIS A 34 -10.96 1.31 -5.52
N ALA A 35 -10.03 2.18 -5.17
CA ALA A 35 -10.33 3.60 -5.06
C ALA A 35 -10.72 4.24 -6.40
N HIS A 36 -10.09 3.86 -7.51
CA HIS A 36 -10.50 4.36 -8.83
C HIS A 36 -11.92 3.92 -9.20
N LEU A 37 -12.30 2.67 -8.89
CA LEU A 37 -13.65 2.17 -9.12
C LEU A 37 -14.68 2.91 -8.27
N THR A 38 -14.44 3.03 -6.97
CA THR A 38 -15.34 3.76 -6.05
C THR A 38 -15.47 5.23 -6.45
N ASP A 39 -14.38 5.86 -6.87
CA ASP A 39 -14.41 7.24 -7.33
C ASP A 39 -15.26 7.39 -8.60
N THR A 40 -15.07 6.50 -9.57
CA THR A 40 -15.88 6.45 -10.79
C THR A 40 -17.36 6.26 -10.45
N GLU A 41 -17.69 5.31 -9.56
CA GLU A 41 -19.07 5.07 -9.12
C GLU A 41 -19.68 6.32 -8.49
N ILE A 42 -18.99 6.99 -7.56
CA ILE A 42 -19.46 8.23 -6.93
C ILE A 42 -19.66 9.32 -7.99
N MET A 43 -18.71 9.52 -8.91
CA MET A 43 -18.80 10.56 -9.93
C MET A 43 -19.95 10.32 -10.92
N THR A 44 -20.27 9.05 -11.22
CA THR A 44 -21.38 8.69 -12.14
C THR A 44 -22.77 8.91 -11.56
N LEU A 45 -22.89 9.07 -10.24
CA LEU A 45 -24.18 9.35 -9.59
C LEU A 45 -24.60 10.80 -9.82
N VAL A 46 -25.92 11.02 -9.96
CA VAL A 46 -26.49 12.37 -10.04
C VAL A 46 -26.25 13.11 -8.73
N ASP A 47 -26.01 14.42 -8.78
CA ASP A 47 -25.59 15.21 -7.60
C ASP A 47 -26.64 15.26 -6.47
N GLU A 48 -27.92 15.04 -6.78
CA GLU A 48 -29.03 14.93 -5.81
C GLU A 48 -29.12 13.57 -5.11
N THR A 49 -28.21 12.64 -5.39
CA THR A 49 -28.24 11.31 -4.76
C THR A 49 -27.93 11.45 -3.26
N ASN A 50 -28.81 10.91 -2.41
CA ASN A 50 -28.56 10.84 -0.98
C ASN A 50 -27.36 9.94 -0.70
N MET A 51 -26.29 10.50 -0.12
CA MET A 51 -25.05 9.78 0.17
C MET A 51 -24.87 9.65 1.68
N TYR A 52 -24.44 8.48 2.14
CA TYR A 52 -24.33 8.17 3.55
C TYR A 52 -22.92 7.71 3.92
N GLU A 53 -22.29 8.41 4.88
CA GLU A 53 -21.03 7.97 5.47
C GLU A 53 -21.30 6.99 6.63
N GLY A 54 -20.65 5.83 6.61
CA GLY A 54 -20.71 4.86 7.70
C GLY A 54 -19.78 5.24 8.86
N VAL A 55 -20.34 5.51 10.04
CA VAL A 55 -19.61 5.77 11.29
C VAL A 55 -19.97 4.69 12.31
N GLY A 56 -19.11 3.67 12.43
CA GLY A 56 -19.36 2.50 13.28
C GLY A 56 -20.55 1.68 12.76
N ARG A 57 -21.68 1.72 13.49
CA ARG A 57 -22.96 1.08 13.10
C ARG A 57 -24.02 2.09 12.63
N MET A 58 -23.68 3.36 12.55
CA MET A 58 -24.57 4.44 12.13
C MET A 58 -24.23 4.89 10.70
N PHE A 59 -25.22 5.45 10.00
CA PHE A 59 -25.08 6.04 8.69
C PHE A 59 -25.49 7.51 8.77
N ILE A 60 -24.60 8.42 8.37
CA ILE A 60 -24.80 9.86 8.44
C ILE A 60 -24.97 10.40 7.03
N LEU A 61 -26.06 11.10 6.77
CA LEU A 61 -26.29 11.79 5.51
C LEU A 61 -25.23 12.87 5.31
N GLN A 62 -24.53 12.86 4.19
CA GLN A 62 -23.53 13.86 3.81
C GLN A 62 -23.67 14.22 2.33
N SER A 63 -23.07 15.35 1.95
CA SER A 63 -22.97 15.72 0.54
C SER A 63 -22.03 14.77 -0.20
N LYS A 64 -22.30 14.58 -1.49
CA LYS A 64 -21.46 13.81 -2.41
C LYS A 64 -20.01 14.30 -2.39
N GLU A 65 -19.80 15.61 -2.40
CA GLU A 65 -18.47 16.23 -2.37
C GLU A 65 -17.71 15.90 -1.07
N ALA A 66 -18.38 15.97 0.08
CA ALA A 66 -17.75 15.64 1.37
C ALA A 66 -17.27 14.18 1.40
N ILE A 67 -18.12 13.24 0.98
CA ILE A 67 -17.79 11.80 0.94
C ILE A 67 -16.65 11.54 -0.05
N HIS A 68 -16.67 12.18 -1.22
CA HIS A 68 -15.60 12.06 -2.21
C HIS A 68 -14.26 12.58 -1.66
N ASN A 69 -14.24 13.76 -1.04
CA ASN A 69 -13.02 14.34 -0.46
C ASN A 69 -12.46 13.48 0.68
N GLN A 70 -13.31 12.96 1.56
CA GLN A 70 -12.89 12.03 2.62
C GLN A 70 -12.33 10.72 2.06
N LEU A 71 -12.93 10.18 1.00
CA LEU A 71 -12.44 8.98 0.33
C LEU A 71 -11.04 9.22 -0.26
N LEU A 72 -10.85 10.37 -0.90
CA LEU A 72 -9.57 10.78 -1.46
C LEU A 72 -8.50 10.93 -0.36
N GLU A 73 -8.83 11.57 0.76
CA GLU A 73 -7.93 11.71 1.90
C GLU A 73 -7.53 10.35 2.49
N LYS A 74 -8.51 9.47 2.76
CA LYS A 74 -8.27 8.09 3.22
C LYS A 74 -7.38 7.32 2.26
N GLN A 75 -7.56 7.51 0.95
CA GLN A 75 -6.72 6.88 -0.07
C GLN A 75 -5.29 7.43 -0.05
N GLN A 76 -5.09 8.74 0.09
CA GLN A 76 -3.76 9.36 0.14
C GLN A 76 -2.97 8.90 1.36
N ILE A 77 -3.61 8.84 2.54
CA ILE A 77 -2.98 8.33 3.76
C ILE A 77 -2.51 6.89 3.55
N LYS A 78 -3.40 6.01 3.06
CA LYS A 78 -3.08 4.60 2.82
C LYS A 78 -1.99 4.41 1.77
N LYS A 79 -2.02 5.20 0.68
CA LYS A 79 -0.98 5.21 -0.35
C LYS A 79 0.38 5.60 0.24
N SER A 80 0.43 6.71 0.97
CA SER A 80 1.68 7.20 1.56
C SER A 80 2.30 6.20 2.54
N TYR A 81 1.47 5.50 3.32
CA TYR A 81 1.92 4.45 4.24
C TYR A 81 2.55 3.27 3.48
N LEU A 82 1.88 2.79 2.43
CA LEU A 82 2.38 1.67 1.63
C LEU A 82 3.67 2.06 0.88
N GLU A 83 3.77 3.27 0.34
CA GLU A 83 4.99 3.77 -0.31
C GLU A 83 6.17 3.85 0.65
N ARG A 84 5.94 4.33 1.89
CA ARG A 84 6.97 4.31 2.94
C ARG A 84 7.42 2.89 3.26
N SER A 85 6.49 1.95 3.38
CA SER A 85 6.80 0.54 3.66
C SER A 85 7.62 -0.12 2.54
N VAL A 86 7.33 0.17 1.26
CA VAL A 86 8.17 -0.30 0.14
C VAL A 86 9.57 0.27 0.23
N LYS A 87 9.70 1.59 0.42
CA LYS A 87 11.00 2.27 0.49
C LYS A 87 11.87 1.76 1.65
N GLU A 88 11.26 1.49 2.79
CA GLU A 88 11.95 0.91 3.95
C GLU A 88 12.47 -0.49 3.64
N ALA A 89 11.64 -1.35 3.05
CA ALA A 89 12.06 -2.70 2.67
C ALA A 89 13.15 -2.68 1.58
N GLU A 90 13.11 -1.75 0.62
CA GLU A 90 14.17 -1.55 -0.37
C GLU A 90 15.49 -1.09 0.26
N ASN A 91 15.43 -0.15 1.22
CA ASN A 91 16.61 0.31 1.95
C ASN A 91 17.25 -0.82 2.75
N ASN A 92 16.46 -1.62 3.46
CA ASN A 92 16.95 -2.77 4.21
C ASN A 92 17.67 -3.77 3.29
N ILE A 93 17.14 -4.04 2.10
CA ILE A 93 17.81 -4.91 1.09
C ILE A 93 19.13 -4.28 0.63
N ARG A 94 19.16 -2.98 0.34
CA ARG A 94 20.37 -2.26 -0.09
C ARG A 94 21.46 -2.29 0.99
N GLU A 95 21.10 -2.03 2.23
CA GLU A 95 22.02 -2.06 3.37
C GLU A 95 22.62 -3.44 3.59
N MET A 96 21.81 -4.51 3.52
CA MET A 96 22.31 -5.89 3.60
C MET A 96 23.32 -6.22 2.49
N LEU A 97 23.06 -5.75 1.26
CA LEU A 97 23.98 -5.95 0.13
C LEU A 97 25.29 -5.16 0.31
N MET A 98 25.23 -3.96 0.87
CA MET A 98 26.41 -3.12 1.11
C MET A 98 27.26 -3.61 2.30
N ALA A 99 26.63 -3.96 3.42
CA ALA A 99 27.31 -4.48 4.61
C ALA A 99 28.15 -5.73 4.31
N ARG A 100 27.72 -6.52 3.32
CA ARG A 100 28.41 -7.72 2.88
C ARG A 100 29.51 -7.48 1.85
N ARG A 101 29.48 -6.36 1.10
CA ARG A 101 30.59 -5.95 0.21
C ARG A 101 31.74 -5.30 0.96
N ALA A 102 31.48 -4.83 2.18
CA ALA A 102 32.48 -4.25 3.08
C ALA A 102 33.22 -5.30 3.94
N GLN A 103 32.89 -6.59 3.79
CA GLN A 103 33.57 -7.73 4.42
C GLN A 103 34.44 -8.48 3.42
#